data_AF-A0A9D4S2W2-F1
#
_entry.id   AF-A0A9D4S2W2-F1
#
_cell.length_a   1.000
_cell.length_b   1.000
_cell.length_c   1.000
_cell.angle_alpha   90.00
_cell.angle_beta   90.00
_cell.angle_gamma   90.00
#
_symmetry.space_group_name_H-M   'P 1'
#
loop_
_entity.id
_entity.type
_entity.pdbx_description
1 polymer ?
#
loop_
_entity_poly.entity_id
_entity_poly.type
_entity_poly.pdbx_seq_one_letter_code
_entity_poly.pdbx_strand_id
1 'polypeptide(L)'
;MVSTENTSVVVYIQAQGWTHSHSLYLETRNLLVLCKNFNMSLVQTHTRSSQRPVGRFVLEHQFLPSDWTLHQEVANQIFLTFGYTLVDLVATRDNHRLPLYVSPVYDPAAWALVALSFA
;
A
#
# COMPACT_ATOMS: atom_id res chain seq x y z
N MET A 1 -3.57 4.75 -17.37
CA MET A 1 -2.24 4.79 -16.73
C MET A 1 -2.12 3.57 -15.84
N VAL A 2 -1.08 2.75 -16.01
CA VAL A 2 -0.87 1.54 -15.20
C VAL A 2 0.33 1.80 -14.28
N SER A 3 0.07 1.82 -12.97
CA SER A 3 1.09 2.01 -11.93
C SER A 3 1.32 0.69 -11.22
N THR A 4 2.55 0.17 -11.29
CA THR A 4 2.91 -1.07 -10.61
C THR A 4 4.30 -0.96 -9.99
N GLU A 5 4.44 -1.58 -8.82
CA GLU A 5 5.71 -1.73 -8.11
C GLU A 5 6.49 -2.95 -8.59
N ASN A 6 5.82 -3.87 -9.29
CA ASN A 6 6.46 -5.05 -9.83
C ASN A 6 7.26 -4.67 -11.08
N THR A 7 8.58 -4.62 -10.92
CA THR A 7 9.54 -4.31 -11.99
C THR A 7 9.42 -5.26 -13.17
N SER A 8 9.09 -6.54 -12.95
CA SER A 8 8.85 -7.48 -14.06
C SER A 8 7.64 -7.05 -14.89
N VAL A 9 6.54 -6.65 -14.28
CA VAL A 9 5.33 -6.19 -15.00
C VAL A 9 5.63 -4.92 -15.81
N VAL A 10 6.39 -3.97 -15.24
CA VAL A 10 6.83 -2.77 -15.98
C VAL A 10 7.65 -3.15 -17.21
N VAL A 11 8.63 -4.04 -17.05
CA VAL A 11 9.50 -4.49 -18.15
C VAL A 11 8.70 -5.22 -19.22
N TYR A 12 7.77 -6.11 -18.85
CA TYR A 12 6.92 -6.83 -19.81
C TYR A 12 6.04 -5.87 -20.62
N ILE A 13 5.44 -4.86 -19.97
CA ILE A 13 4.62 -3.85 -20.65
C ILE A 13 5.50 -2.99 -21.57
N GLN A 14 6.66 -2.53 -21.10
CA GLN A 14 7.59 -1.70 -21.86
C GLN A 14 8.16 -2.43 -23.08
N ALA A 15 8.47 -3.71 -22.93
CA ALA A 15 8.96 -4.58 -24.00
C ALA A 15 7.83 -5.16 -24.86
N GLN A 16 6.57 -4.75 -24.66
CA GLN A 16 5.40 -5.28 -25.37
C GLN A 16 5.32 -6.82 -25.37
N GLY A 17 5.73 -7.44 -24.26
CA GLY A 17 5.73 -8.89 -24.07
C GLY A 17 7.08 -9.59 -24.31
N TRP A 18 8.15 -8.87 -24.65
CA TRP A 18 9.45 -9.49 -24.89
C TRP A 18 10.23 -9.77 -23.59
N THR A 19 10.01 -10.95 -23.01
CA THR A 19 10.82 -11.49 -21.89
C THR A 19 10.60 -13.01 -21.74
N HIS A 20 11.53 -13.70 -21.07
CA HIS A 20 11.76 -15.16 -21.09
C HIS A 20 10.58 -16.10 -20.71
N SER A 21 9.54 -15.62 -20.02
CA SER A 21 8.41 -16.45 -19.58
C SER A 21 7.20 -16.37 -20.53
N HIS A 22 6.78 -17.52 -21.04
CA HIS A 22 5.66 -17.67 -21.98
C HIS A 22 4.30 -17.31 -21.37
N SER A 23 4.06 -17.65 -20.10
CA SER A 23 2.79 -17.33 -19.43
C SER A 23 2.58 -15.82 -19.28
N LEU A 24 3.62 -15.10 -18.90
CA LEU A 24 3.59 -13.63 -18.77
C LEU A 24 3.46 -12.92 -20.12
N TYR A 25 4.02 -13.50 -21.18
CA TYR A 25 3.82 -13.02 -22.55
C TYR A 25 2.35 -13.10 -22.97
N LEU A 26 1.68 -14.23 -22.71
CA LEU A 26 0.26 -14.42 -23.07
C LEU A 26 -0.63 -13.39 -22.36
N GLU A 27 -0.42 -13.16 -21.07
CA GLU A 27 -1.17 -12.16 -20.31
C GLU A 27 -0.91 -10.74 -20.82
N THR A 28 0.36 -10.40 -21.10
CA THR A 28 0.72 -9.08 -21.65
C THR A 28 0.10 -8.87 -23.03
N ARG A 29 0.08 -9.91 -23.87
CA ARG A 29 -0.55 -9.88 -25.19
C ARG A 29 -2.06 -9.67 -25.08
N ASN A 30 -2.74 -10.39 -24.19
CA ASN A 30 -4.17 -10.23 -23.97
C ASN A 30 -4.51 -8.81 -23.52
N LEU A 31 -3.71 -8.24 -22.61
CA LEU A 31 -3.83 -6.86 -22.16
C LEU A 31 -3.65 -5.86 -23.31
N LEU A 32 -2.62 -6.01 -24.14
CA LEU A 32 -2.37 -5.12 -25.29
C LEU A 32 -3.47 -5.21 -26.36
N VAL A 33 -3.99 -6.40 -26.63
CA VAL A 33 -5.12 -6.61 -27.55
C VAL A 33 -6.39 -5.96 -27.00
N LEU A 34 -6.64 -6.09 -25.69
CA LEU A 34 -7.74 -5.43 -25.01
C LEU A 34 -7.62 -3.90 -25.16
N CYS A 35 -6.45 -3.33 -24.88
CA CYS A 35 -6.20 -1.90 -25.05
C CYS A 35 -6.43 -1.43 -26.49
N LYS A 36 -6.02 -2.22 -27.48
CA LYS A 36 -6.28 -1.93 -28.90
C LYS A 36 -7.77 -1.91 -29.21
N ASN A 37 -8.53 -2.89 -28.70
CA ASN A 37 -9.97 -2.99 -28.94
C ASN A 37 -10.75 -1.82 -28.34
N PHE A 38 -10.30 -1.30 -27.20
CA PHE A 38 -10.90 -0.13 -26.53
C PHE A 38 -10.26 1.21 -26.92
N ASN A 39 -9.36 1.22 -27.90
CA ASN A 39 -8.62 2.41 -28.35
C ASN A 39 -7.93 3.17 -27.20
N MET A 40 -7.40 2.43 -26.22
CA MET A 40 -6.74 2.96 -25.03
C MET A 40 -5.22 3.01 -25.21
N SER A 41 -4.61 4.14 -24.86
CA SER A 41 -3.15 4.25 -24.77
C SER A 41 -2.67 3.83 -23.38
N LEU A 42 -1.74 2.88 -23.33
CA LEU A 42 -1.16 2.37 -22.09
C LEU A 42 0.13 3.14 -21.79
N VAL A 43 0.11 3.91 -20.71
CA VAL A 43 1.30 4.56 -20.15
C VAL A 43 1.68 3.82 -18.88
N GLN A 44 2.87 3.19 -18.85
CA GLN A 44 3.38 2.56 -17.64
C GLN A 44 4.16 3.55 -16.77
N THR A 45 3.92 3.49 -15.47
CA THR A 45 4.73 4.19 -14.48
C THR A 45 5.24 3.19 -13.46
N HIS A 46 6.57 3.07 -13.36
CA HIS A 46 7.19 2.32 -12.29
C HIS A 46 7.20 3.16 -11.03
N THR A 47 6.40 2.76 -10.05
CA THR A 47 6.37 3.45 -8.76
C THR A 47 7.18 2.64 -7.77
N ARG A 48 8.40 3.10 -7.46
CA ARG A 48 9.20 2.52 -6.37
C ARG A 48 8.46 2.74 -5.06
N SER A 49 8.31 1.69 -4.26
CA SER A 49 7.70 1.77 -2.92
C SER A 49 8.38 2.84 -2.05
N SER A 50 9.69 3.03 -2.21
CA SER A 50 10.48 4.06 -1.53
C SER A 50 10.19 5.51 -1.97
N GLN A 51 9.49 5.72 -3.09
CA GLN A 51 9.16 7.04 -3.64
C GLN A 51 7.67 7.37 -3.53
N ARG A 52 6.84 6.45 -2.99
CA ARG A 52 5.47 6.80 -2.67
C ARG A 52 5.49 7.59 -1.36
N PRO A 53 4.96 8.82 -1.34
CA PRO A 53 4.60 9.43 -0.06
C PRO A 53 3.65 8.45 0.61
N VAL A 54 3.95 8.01 1.83
CA VAL A 54 3.19 6.96 2.54
C VAL A 54 1.70 7.32 2.64
N GLY A 55 1.37 8.62 2.70
CA GLY A 55 -0.01 9.12 2.60
C GLY A 55 -0.76 8.75 1.31
N ARG A 56 -0.07 8.46 0.20
CA ARG A 56 -0.71 8.05 -1.06
C ARG A 56 -1.17 6.60 -1.07
N PHE A 57 -0.48 5.70 -0.34
CA PHE A 57 -0.95 4.33 -0.16
C PHE A 57 -2.27 4.28 0.62
N VAL A 58 -2.42 5.18 1.59
CA VAL A 58 -3.62 5.30 2.42
C VAL A 58 -4.75 6.03 1.69
N LEU A 59 -4.44 6.99 0.81
CA LEU A 59 -5.46 7.66 0.00
C LEU A 59 -6.00 6.79 -1.16
N GLU A 60 -5.18 5.90 -1.74
CA GLU A 60 -5.62 4.97 -2.80
C GLU A 60 -6.51 3.84 -2.24
N HIS A 61 -6.32 3.45 -0.97
CA HIS A 61 -7.26 2.61 -0.24
C HIS A 61 -8.19 3.47 0.61
N GLN A 62 -9.32 3.91 0.05
CA GLN A 62 -10.38 4.68 0.76
C GLN A 62 -10.89 4.03 2.07
N PHE A 63 -10.44 2.82 2.39
CA PHE A 63 -10.56 2.21 3.70
C PHE A 63 -9.43 2.72 4.60
N LEU A 64 -9.69 3.83 5.28
CA LEU A 64 -8.95 4.11 6.51
C LEU A 64 -9.03 2.86 7.40
N PRO A 65 -7.94 2.43 8.05
CA PRO A 65 -7.92 1.23 8.90
C PRO A 65 -8.84 1.32 10.14
N SER A 66 -9.77 2.29 10.19
CA SER A 66 -10.80 2.38 11.22
C SER A 66 -11.72 1.16 11.27
N ASP A 67 -11.88 0.45 10.16
CA ASP A 67 -12.90 -0.60 10.06
C ASP A 67 -12.51 -1.90 10.79
N TRP A 68 -11.22 -2.12 11.00
CA TRP A 68 -10.71 -3.33 11.64
C TRP A 68 -9.86 -2.98 12.85
N THR A 69 -10.47 -3.05 14.03
CA THR A 69 -9.77 -2.84 15.29
C THR A 69 -9.91 -4.06 16.18
N LEU A 70 -8.78 -4.55 16.70
CA LEU A 70 -8.80 -5.63 17.68
C LEU A 70 -9.48 -5.16 18.98
N HIS A 71 -10.17 -6.05 19.72
CA HIS A 71 -10.68 -5.69 21.04
C HIS A 71 -9.51 -5.46 22.01
N GLN A 72 -9.59 -4.46 22.91
CA GLN A 72 -8.49 -4.10 23.82
C GLN A 72 -8.01 -5.29 24.65
N GLU A 73 -8.94 -6.15 25.09
CA GLU A 73 -8.61 -7.33 25.88
C GLU A 73 -7.74 -8.33 25.10
N VAL A 74 -8.03 -8.53 23.81
CA VAL A 74 -7.22 -9.41 22.95
C VAL A 74 -5.87 -8.77 22.65
N ALA A 75 -5.82 -7.45 22.44
CA ALA A 75 -4.56 -6.72 22.29
C ALA A 75 -3.67 -6.90 23.54
N ASN A 76 -4.25 -6.78 24.73
CA ASN A 76 -3.52 -6.99 25.99
C ASN A 76 -2.96 -8.41 26.12
N GLN A 77 -3.70 -9.44 25.68
CA GLN A 77 -3.20 -10.83 25.66
C GLN A 77 -2.01 -11.02 24.70
N ILE A 78 -2.05 -10.37 23.55
CA ILE A 78 -0.94 -10.37 22.60
C ILE A 78 0.28 -9.67 23.23
N PHE A 79 0.10 -8.51 23.85
CA PHE A 79 1.19 -7.78 24.51
C PHE A 79 1.80 -8.53 25.69
N LEU A 80 1.02 -9.33 26.41
CA LEU A 80 1.56 -10.24 27.44
C LEU A 80 2.50 -11.30 26.84
N THR A 81 2.28 -11.70 25.59
CA THR A 81 3.06 -12.74 24.91
C THR A 81 4.29 -12.16 24.21
N PHE A 82 4.15 -11.02 23.53
CA PHE A 82 5.19 -10.44 22.67
C PHE A 82 5.88 -9.20 23.25
N GLY A 83 5.42 -8.71 24.40
CA GLY A 83 5.88 -7.47 25.03
C GLY A 83 4.97 -6.28 24.78
N TYR A 84 5.05 -5.29 25.68
CA TYR A 84 4.27 -4.05 25.58
C TYR A 84 4.99 -3.02 24.72
N THR A 85 4.28 -2.46 23.75
CA THR A 85 4.70 -1.27 23.01
C THR A 85 3.90 -0.06 23.52
N LEU A 86 4.46 1.14 23.38
CA LEU A 86 3.77 2.39 23.79
C LEU A 86 3.09 3.10 22.61
N VAL A 87 3.47 2.76 21.38
CA VAL A 87 3.08 3.47 20.16
C VAL A 87 2.45 2.51 19.16
N ASP A 88 1.27 2.87 18.68
CA ASP A 88 0.63 2.24 17.54
C ASP A 88 1.07 2.93 16.25
N LEU A 89 1.75 2.21 15.35
CA LEU A 89 2.46 2.82 14.22
C LEU A 89 1.54 3.16 13.04
N VAL A 90 0.33 2.62 12.98
CA VAL A 90 -0.63 2.90 11.89
C VAL A 90 -2.05 2.82 12.44
N ALA A 91 -2.44 3.85 13.19
CA ALA A 91 -3.75 3.91 13.84
C ALA A 91 -4.36 5.32 13.77
N THR A 92 -5.67 5.41 13.81
CA THR A 92 -6.48 6.62 13.96
C THR A 92 -6.91 6.79 15.42
N ARG A 93 -7.55 7.93 15.72
CA ARG A 93 -8.15 8.19 17.03
C ARG A 93 -9.11 7.10 17.49
N ASP A 94 -9.81 6.45 16.57
CA ASP A 94 -10.88 5.52 16.93
C ASP A 94 -10.40 4.07 17.06
N ASN A 95 -9.25 3.72 16.46
CA ASN A 95 -8.75 2.35 16.43
C ASN A 95 -7.47 2.10 17.26
N HIS A 96 -6.86 3.12 17.86
CA HIS A 96 -5.66 2.92 18.67
C HIS A 96 -5.94 2.07 19.92
N ARG A 97 -5.02 1.16 20.23
CA ARG A 97 -5.05 0.31 21.45
C ARG A 97 -3.91 0.58 22.42
N LEU A 98 -3.09 1.58 22.08
CA LEU A 98 -1.94 2.03 22.83
C LEU A 98 -2.06 3.53 23.12
N PRO A 99 -1.42 4.04 24.19
CA PRO A 99 -1.55 5.44 24.60
C PRO A 99 -1.12 6.45 23.54
N LEU A 100 -0.16 6.06 22.68
CA LEU A 100 0.32 6.89 21.57
C LEU A 100 0.00 6.19 20.26
N TYR A 101 -0.34 6.99 19.24
CA TYR A 101 -0.55 6.48 17.89
C TYR A 101 -0.01 7.43 16.83
N VAL A 102 0.45 6.84 15.74
CA VAL A 102 0.89 7.55 14.53
C VAL A 102 -0.24 7.43 13.51
N SER A 103 -0.79 8.58 13.12
CA SER A 103 -1.94 8.63 12.22
C SER A 103 -1.50 8.72 10.77
N PRO A 104 -2.10 7.94 9.86
CA PRO A 104 -1.79 8.03 8.43
C PRO A 104 -2.28 9.33 7.78
N VAL A 105 -3.20 10.03 8.44
CA VAL A 105 -3.74 11.33 8.04
C VAL A 105 -3.49 12.36 9.14
N TYR A 106 -3.54 13.65 8.80
CA TYR A 106 -3.38 14.68 9.81
C TYR A 106 -4.46 14.57 10.90
N ASP A 107 -4.03 14.31 12.12
CA ASP A 107 -4.88 14.30 13.31
C ASP A 107 -4.14 15.06 14.43
N PRO A 108 -4.70 16.15 14.96
CA PRO A 108 -4.08 16.93 16.05
C PRO A 108 -3.82 16.12 17.33
N ALA A 109 -4.55 15.02 17.54
CA ALA A 109 -4.37 14.14 18.69
C ALA A 109 -3.38 13.00 18.43
N ALA A 110 -2.97 12.80 17.18
CA ALA A 110 -1.94 11.82 16.86
C ALA A 110 -0.58 12.32 17.31
N TRP A 111 0.24 11.38 17.78
CA TRP A 111 1.59 11.69 18.20
C TRP A 111 2.50 12.07 17.02
N ALA A 112 2.29 11.45 15.87
CA ALA A 112 2.95 11.83 14.62
C ALA A 112 2.10 11.44 13.40
N LEU A 113 2.42 12.00 12.24
CA LEU A 113 1.91 11.53 10.95
C LEU A 113 2.75 10.32 10.48
N VAL A 114 2.12 9.29 9.90
CA VAL A 114 2.82 8.15 9.29
C VAL A 114 3.53 8.65 8.03
N ALA A 115 4.76 9.09 8.23
CA ALA A 115 5.71 9.40 7.19
C ALA A 115 7.11 9.18 7.77
N LEU A 116 7.47 7.93 8.11
CA LEU A 116 8.85 7.61 8.52
C LEU A 116 9.42 8.58 9.58
N SER A 117 8.61 9.02 10.57
CA SER A 117 8.93 10.11 11.49
C SER A 117 9.88 9.72 12.64
N PHE A 118 10.76 8.78 12.36
CA PHE A 118 11.95 8.48 13.15
C PHE A 118 13.14 8.41 12.20
N ALA A 119 13.68 9.58 11.86
CA ALA A 119 15.03 9.71 11.33
C ALA A 119 15.98 9.97 12.49
#